data_AF-A0A0B2V9P2-F1
#
_entry.id   AF-A0A0B2V9P2-F1
#
_cell.length_a   1.000
_cell.length_b   1.000
_cell.length_c   1.000
_cell.angle_alpha   90.00
_cell.angle_beta   90.00
_cell.angle_gamma   90.00
#
_symmetry.space_group_name_H-M   'P 1'
#
loop_
_entity.id
_entity.type
_entity.pdbx_description
1 polymer ?
#
loop_
_entity_poly.entity_id
_entity_poly.type
_entity_poly.pdbx_seq_one_letter_code
_entity_poly.pdbx_strand_id
1 'polypeptide(L)'
;MSPDSWRKVRLDRRYDWVGPPDKVSRIRPIRLRRAVNETETERCYREAREALNECNLRFWAQHNTLYEQRKAEFIAKRKKEIGPLEHVSANDLSQFYTQFMDERKSQMAAYNRFVEFLFFFF
;
A
#
# COMPACT_ATOMS: atom_id res chain seq x y z
N MET A 1 4.27 -14.14 14.54
CA MET A 1 4.90 -12.79 14.57
C MET A 1 3.82 -11.72 14.46
N SER A 2 3.74 -10.82 15.45
CA SER A 2 2.83 -9.67 15.46
C SER A 2 3.10 -8.74 14.25
N PRO A 3 2.06 -8.16 13.62
CA PRO A 3 2.19 -7.29 12.43
C PRO A 3 3.18 -6.13 12.60
N ASP A 4 3.36 -5.66 13.84
CA ASP A 4 4.16 -4.48 14.17
C ASP A 4 5.48 -4.80 14.89
N SER A 5 5.92 -6.06 14.89
CA SER A 5 7.15 -6.47 15.58
C SER A 5 8.39 -5.66 15.16
N TRP A 6 8.42 -5.18 13.91
CA TRP A 6 9.50 -4.35 13.38
C TRP A 6 9.53 -2.91 13.94
N ARG A 7 8.41 -2.40 14.47
CA ARG A 7 8.36 -1.07 15.11
C ARG A 7 9.23 -1.00 16.37
N LYS A 8 9.51 -2.15 16.99
CA LYS A 8 10.32 -2.28 18.20
C LYS A 8 11.82 -2.51 17.94
N VAL A 9 12.24 -2.57 16.68
CA VAL A 9 13.65 -2.78 16.34
C VAL A 9 14.44 -1.51 16.67
N ARG A 10 15.55 -1.67 17.42
CA ARG A 10 16.56 -0.62 17.60
C ARG A 10 17.29 -0.45 16.27
N LEU A 11 17.18 0.74 15.69
CA LEU A 11 17.81 1.07 14.41
C LEU A 11 19.19 1.69 14.65
N ASP A 12 20.13 1.38 13.76
CA ASP A 12 21.38 2.14 13.66
C ASP A 12 21.05 3.58 13.28
N ARG A 13 21.63 4.56 13.98
CA ARG A 13 21.37 5.98 13.73
C ARG A 13 22.09 6.51 12.49
N ARG A 14 22.97 5.69 11.87
CA ARG A 14 23.76 6.05 10.69
C ARG A 14 23.00 5.84 9.38
N TYR A 15 22.04 4.92 9.35
CA TYR A 15 21.39 4.50 8.11
C TYR A 15 19.87 4.53 8.25
N ASP A 16 19.20 4.81 7.13
CA ASP A 16 17.76 4.59 7.01
C ASP A 16 17.49 3.09 7.07
N TRP A 17 16.34 2.73 7.64
CA TRP A 17 15.92 1.35 7.72
C TRP A 17 14.76 1.07 6.78
N VAL A 18 14.87 -0.02 6.03
CA VAL A 18 13.82 -0.53 5.15
C VAL A 18 13.41 -1.91 5.64
N GLY A 19 12.15 -2.05 6.00
CA GLY A 19 11.61 -3.29 6.52
C GLY A 19 11.24 -4.33 5.46
N PRO A 20 10.86 -5.54 5.90
CA PRO A 20 10.21 -6.50 5.02
C PRO A 20 8.88 -5.94 4.49
N PRO A 21 8.38 -6.42 3.35
CA PRO A 21 7.08 -6.01 2.82
C PRO A 21 5.97 -6.19 3.86
N ASP A 22 5.13 -5.17 4.00
CA ASP A 22 3.93 -5.26 4.82
C ASP A 22 2.95 -6.31 4.26
N LYS A 23 2.26 -7.04 5.13
CA LYS A 23 1.44 -8.18 4.72
C LYS A 23 0.20 -7.79 3.92
N VAL A 24 -0.33 -6.58 4.15
CA VAL A 24 -1.60 -6.14 3.54
C VAL A 24 -1.31 -5.19 2.38
N SER A 25 -0.58 -4.11 2.63
CA SER A 25 -0.24 -3.12 1.62
C SER A 25 0.80 -3.62 0.61
N ARG A 26 1.61 -4.62 0.97
CA ARG A 26 2.78 -5.13 0.20
C ARG A 26 3.90 -4.09 0.01
N ILE A 27 3.77 -2.90 0.60
CA ILE A 27 4.79 -1.85 0.59
C ILE A 27 5.79 -2.10 1.72
N ARG A 28 7.07 -1.78 1.47
CA ARG A 28 8.11 -1.87 2.52
C ARG A 28 8.03 -0.64 3.42
N PRO A 29 7.90 -0.80 4.76
CA PRO A 29 7.95 0.33 5.66
C PRO A 29 9.36 0.90 5.72
N ILE A 30 9.46 2.22 5.77
CA ILE A 30 10.74 2.95 5.84
C ILE A 30 10.76 3.71 7.16
N ARG A 31 11.88 3.67 7.87
CA ARG A 31 12.15 4.52 9.03
C ARG A 31 13.42 5.31 8.75
N LEU A 32 13.28 6.62 8.65
CA LEU A 32 14.40 7.50 8.35
C LEU A 32 15.27 7.68 9.60
N ARG A 33 16.58 7.77 9.40
CA ARG A 33 17.51 8.07 10.47
C ARG A 33 17.21 9.45 11.06
N ARG A 34 17.45 9.61 12.36
CA ARG A 34 17.35 10.89 13.06
C ARG A 34 18.75 11.38 13.38
N ALA A 35 19.18 12.46 12.72
CA ALA A 35 20.47 13.07 12.98
C ALA A 35 20.48 13.70 14.39
N VAL A 36 21.63 13.64 15.08
CA VAL A 36 21.75 14.16 16.46
C VAL A 36 21.54 15.69 16.50
N ASN A 37 21.98 16.38 15.45
CA ASN A 37 21.90 17.83 15.33
C ASN A 37 21.04 18.23 14.11
N GLU A 38 19.87 17.62 13.92
CA GLU A 38 18.98 18.00 12.81
C GLU A 38 18.54 19.45 12.96
N THR A 39 18.78 20.25 11.90
CA THR A 39 18.18 21.57 11.74
C THR A 39 16.66 21.44 11.68
N GLU A 40 15.96 22.54 11.93
CA GLU A 40 14.49 22.55 11.84
C GLU A 40 13.99 22.16 10.44
N THR A 41 14.67 22.60 9.39
CA THR A 41 14.36 22.23 8.00
C THR A 41 14.57 20.75 7.75
N GLU A 42 15.68 20.16 8.18
CA GLU A 42 15.94 18.72 8.03
C GLU A 42 14.90 17.87 8.77
N ARG A 43 14.51 18.30 9.96
CA ARG A 43 13.46 17.66 10.75
C ARG A 43 12.12 17.69 10.03
N CYS A 44 11.72 18.87 9.56
CA CYS A 44 10.47 19.06 8.83
C CYS A 44 10.43 18.18 7.57
N TYR A 45 11.53 18.15 6.81
CA TYR A 45 11.67 17.28 5.65
C TYR A 45 11.55 15.78 6.00
N ARG A 46 12.24 15.34 7.06
CA ARG A 46 12.16 13.95 7.54
C ARG A 46 10.73 13.58 7.91
N GLU A 47 10.04 14.44 8.65
CA GLU A 47 8.67 14.20 9.12
C GLU A 47 7.66 14.20 7.96
N ALA A 48 7.81 15.09 6.99
CA ALA A 48 7.01 15.09 5.77
C ALA A 48 7.16 13.76 5.00
N ARG A 49 8.40 13.25 4.88
CA ARG A 49 8.65 11.95 4.25
C ARG A 49 8.11 10.77 5.05
N GLU A 50 8.23 10.79 6.38
CA GLU A 50 7.63 9.76 7.25
C GLU A 50 6.10 9.75 7.10
N ALA A 51 5.45 10.92 7.08
CA ALA A 51 4.01 11.05 6.87
C ALA A 51 3.57 10.57 5.49
N LEU A 52 4.32 10.89 4.44
CA LEU A 52 4.08 10.38 3.08
C LEU A 52 4.17 8.84 3.03
N ASN A 53 5.20 8.26 3.64
CA ASN A 53 5.37 6.80 3.70
C ASN A 53 4.20 6.12 4.44
N GLU A 54 3.72 6.72 5.54
CA GLU A 54 2.56 6.22 6.27
C GLU A 54 1.27 6.32 5.45
N CYS A 55 1.07 7.43 4.74
CA CYS A 55 -0.07 7.61 3.84
C CYS A 55 -0.06 6.55 2.73
N ASN A 56 1.09 6.31 2.11
CA ASN A 56 1.30 5.28 1.07
C ASN A 56 0.95 3.88 1.60
N LEU A 57 1.50 3.49 2.75
CA LEU A 57 1.18 2.22 3.42
C LEU A 57 -0.33 2.07 3.65
N ARG A 58 -0.97 3.11 4.20
CA ARG A 58 -2.41 3.10 4.51
C ARG A 58 -3.27 2.99 3.25
N PHE A 59 -2.95 3.75 2.21
CA PHE A 59 -3.67 3.73 0.95
C PHE A 59 -3.67 2.33 0.34
N TRP A 60 -2.49 1.71 0.19
CA TRP A 60 -2.39 0.36 -0.37
C TRP A 60 -2.96 -0.72 0.53
N ALA A 61 -2.88 -0.58 1.85
CA ALA A 61 -3.55 -1.50 2.76
C ALA A 61 -5.07 -1.51 2.54
N GLN A 62 -5.67 -0.32 2.42
CA GLN A 62 -7.10 -0.18 2.16
C GLN A 62 -7.48 -0.71 0.76
N HIS A 63 -6.71 -0.34 -0.26
CA HIS A 63 -6.93 -0.78 -1.63
C HIS A 63 -6.86 -2.31 -1.76
N ASN A 64 -5.81 -2.93 -1.21
CA ASN A 64 -5.62 -4.39 -1.30
C ASN A 64 -6.66 -5.15 -0.47
N THR A 65 -7.05 -4.64 0.69
CA THR A 65 -8.12 -5.25 1.50
C THR A 65 -9.43 -5.29 0.70
N LEU A 66 -9.78 -4.17 0.07
CA LEU A 66 -10.98 -4.08 -0.75
C LEU A 66 -10.88 -4.94 -2.01
N TYR A 67 -9.70 -5.05 -2.62
CA TYR A 67 -9.45 -5.93 -3.76
C TYR A 67 -9.72 -7.39 -3.42
N GLU A 68 -9.14 -7.91 -2.34
CA GLU A 68 -9.33 -9.31 -1.94
C GLU A 68 -10.79 -9.60 -1.56
N GLN A 69 -11.47 -8.64 -0.92
CA GLN A 69 -12.91 -8.75 -0.63
C GLN A 69 -13.74 -8.86 -1.92
N ARG A 70 -13.60 -7.91 -2.85
CA ARG A 70 -14.35 -7.88 -4.11
C ARG A 70 -14.03 -9.08 -5.01
N LYS A 71 -12.78 -9.54 -5.00
CA LYS A 71 -12.35 -10.74 -5.72
C LYS A 71 -13.03 -12.00 -5.15
N ALA A 72 -13.10 -12.12 -3.82
CA ALA A 72 -13.79 -13.24 -3.19
C ALA A 72 -15.30 -13.24 -3.51
N GLU A 73 -15.94 -12.08 -3.46
CA GLU A 73 -17.35 -11.90 -3.85
C GLU A 73 -17.59 -12.30 -5.32
N PHE A 74 -16.73 -11.82 -6.22
CA PHE A 74 -16.80 -12.15 -7.65
C PHE A 74 -16.67 -13.66 -7.89
N ILE A 75 -15.66 -14.31 -7.28
CA ILE A 75 -15.46 -15.76 -7.41
C ILE A 75 -16.66 -16.53 -6.87
N ALA A 76 -17.20 -16.12 -5.71
CA ALA A 76 -18.36 -16.77 -5.12
C ALA A 76 -19.61 -16.64 -6.00
N LYS A 77 -19.84 -15.45 -6.58
CA LYS A 77 -20.93 -15.21 -7.53
C LYS A 77 -20.75 -16.06 -8.79
N ARG A 78 -19.57 -16.01 -9.42
CA ARG A 78 -19.30 -16.71 -10.67
C ARG A 78 -19.44 -18.23 -10.53
N LYS A 79 -18.96 -18.81 -9.42
CA LYS A 79 -19.15 -20.24 -9.12
C LYS A 79 -20.63 -20.66 -9.03
N LYS A 80 -21.51 -19.78 -8.57
CA LYS A 80 -22.97 -20.06 -8.56
C LYS A 80 -23.56 -20.08 -9.97
N GLU A 81 -22.99 -19.33 -10.91
CA GLU A 81 -23.45 -19.24 -12.30
C GLU A 81 -22.97 -20.41 -13.16
N ILE A 82 -21.69 -20.79 -13.03
CA ILE A 82 -21.07 -21.85 -13.86
C ILE A 82 -21.24 -23.27 -13.28
N GLY A 83 -21.70 -23.38 -12.03
CA GLY A 83 -21.93 -24.65 -11.35
C GLY A 83 -20.74 -25.18 -10.53
N PRO A 84 -20.94 -26.22 -9.70
CA PRO A 84 -19.98 -26.64 -8.67
C PRO A 84 -18.68 -27.27 -9.19
N LEU A 85 -18.72 -27.84 -10.40
CA LEU A 85 -17.60 -28.57 -11.01
C LEU A 85 -16.72 -27.69 -11.91
N GLU A 86 -17.17 -26.46 -12.21
CA GLU A 86 -16.42 -25.55 -13.05
C GLU A 86 -15.59 -24.53 -12.25
N HIS A 87 -14.49 -24.10 -12.85
CA HIS A 87 -13.56 -23.15 -12.27
C HIS A 87 -13.71 -21.78 -12.92
N VAL A 88 -13.56 -20.72 -12.13
CA VAL A 88 -13.50 -19.35 -12.63
C VAL A 88 -12.27 -19.22 -13.54
N SER A 89 -12.48 -18.86 -14.80
CA SER A 89 -11.40 -18.79 -15.78
C SER A 89 -10.52 -17.54 -15.58
N ALA A 90 -9.33 -17.56 -16.19
CA ALA A 90 -8.48 -16.37 -16.24
C ALA A 90 -9.17 -15.18 -16.95
N ASN A 91 -10.02 -15.45 -17.94
CA ASN A 91 -10.78 -14.42 -18.65
C ASN A 91 -11.81 -13.75 -17.74
N ASP A 92 -12.52 -14.53 -16.93
CA ASP A 92 -13.46 -14.00 -15.92
C ASP A 92 -12.72 -13.10 -14.91
N LEU A 93 -11.58 -13.56 -14.40
CA LEU A 93 -10.76 -12.77 -13.47
C LEU A 93 -10.17 -11.52 -14.11
N SER A 94 -9.83 -11.57 -15.40
CA SER A 94 -9.37 -10.40 -16.15
C SER A 94 -10.46 -9.35 -16.28
N GLN A 95 -11.70 -9.76 -16.58
CA GLN A 95 -12.84 -8.83 -16.65
C GLN A 95 -13.10 -8.18 -15.29
N PHE A 96 -13.12 -8.98 -14.22
CA PHE A 96 -13.21 -8.47 -12.85
C PHE A 96 -12.11 -7.44 -12.55
N TYR A 97 -10.86 -7.76 -12.88
CA TYR A 97 -9.72 -6.91 -12.61
C TYR A 97 -9.85 -5.55 -13.32
N THR A 98 -10.19 -5.55 -14.60
CA THR A 98 -10.42 -4.32 -15.37
C THR A 98 -11.52 -3.47 -14.75
N GLN A 99 -12.68 -4.09 -14.44
CA GLN A 99 -13.78 -3.37 -13.82
C GLN A 99 -13.39 -2.76 -12.46
N PHE A 100 -12.70 -3.54 -11.61
CA PHE A 100 -12.23 -3.06 -10.31
C PHE A 100 -11.31 -1.84 -10.44
N MET A 101 -10.44 -1.83 -11.46
CA MET A 101 -9.52 -0.73 -11.72
C MET A 101 -10.24 0.50 -12.29
N ASP A 102 -11.18 0.31 -13.21
CA ASP A 102 -11.95 1.41 -13.80
C ASP A 102 -12.78 2.15 -12.75
N GLU A 103 -13.45 1.42 -11.85
CA GLU A 103 -14.22 1.99 -10.73
C GLU A 103 -13.35 2.87 -9.80
N ARG A 104 -12.05 2.60 -9.72
CA ARG A 104 -11.11 3.26 -8.79
C ARG A 104 -10.14 4.21 -9.48
N LYS A 105 -10.27 4.40 -10.79
CA LYS A 105 -9.34 5.20 -11.59
C LYS A 105 -9.20 6.63 -11.07
N SER A 106 -10.29 7.26 -10.64
CA SER A 106 -10.28 8.61 -10.08
C SER A 106 -9.52 8.69 -8.75
N GLN A 107 -9.73 7.72 -7.86
CA GLN A 107 -9.03 7.61 -6.59
C GLN A 107 -7.53 7.36 -6.79
N MET A 108 -7.17 6.47 -7.73
CA MET A 108 -5.77 6.19 -8.07
C MET A 108 -5.08 7.42 -8.67
N ALA A 109 -5.76 8.16 -9.55
CA ALA A 109 -5.22 9.40 -10.11
C ALA A 109 -5.03 10.48 -9.04
N ALA A 110 -5.95 10.60 -8.08
CA ALA A 110 -5.81 11.52 -6.96
C ALA A 110 -4.62 11.15 -6.06
N TYR A 111 -4.46 9.86 -5.76
CA TYR A 111 -3.32 9.33 -5.03
C TYR A 111 -1.99 9.62 -5.75
N ASN A 112 -1.90 9.33 -7.05
CA ASN A 112 -0.68 9.59 -7.83
C ASN A 112 -0.31 11.08 -7.82
N ARG A 113 -1.30 11.98 -7.99
CA ARG A 113 -1.05 13.43 -7.89
C ARG A 113 -0.55 13.84 -6.50
N PHE A 114 -1.09 13.27 -5.43
CA PHE A 114 -0.63 13.54 -4.07
C PHE A 114 0.82 13.08 -3.86
N VAL A 115 1.16 11.88 -4.34
CA VAL A 115 2.51 11.34 -4.25
C VAL A 115 3.48 12.17 -5.09
N GLU A 116 3.16 12.46 -6.35
CA GLU A 116 3.98 13.29 -7.23
C GLU A 116 4.21 14.69 -6.66
N PHE A 117 3.17 15.34 -6.15
CA PHE A 117 3.28 16.66 -5.53
C PHE A 117 4.32 16.66 -4.41
N LEU A 118 4.32 15.64 -3.56
CA LEU A 118 5.28 15.53 -2.45
C LEU A 118 6.68 15.08 -2.87
N PHE A 119 6.83 14.42 -4.02
CA PHE A 119 8.15 14.13 -4.61
C PHE A 119 8.82 15.36 -5.26
N PHE A 120 8.03 16.34 -5.71
CA PHE A 120 8.55 17.53 -6.40
C PHE A 120 8.67 18.77 -5.50
N PHE A 121 7.87 18.90 -4.45
CA PHE A 121 7.87 20.08 -3.58
C PHE A 121 8.71 19.95 -2.30
N PHE A 122 9.33 18.79 -2.08
CA PHE A 122 10.28 18.54 -0.98
C PHE A 122 11.51 17.82 -1.52
#